data_AF-A0AAV5TQU3-F1
#
_entry.id   AF-A0AAV5TQU3-F1
#
_cell.length_a   1.000
_cell.length_b   1.000
_cell.length_c   1.000
_cell.angle_alpha   90.00
_cell.angle_beta   90.00
_cell.angle_gamma   90.00
#
_symmetry.space_group_name_H-M   'P 1'
#
loop_
_entity.id
_entity.type
_entity.pdbx_description
1 polymer ?
#
loop_
_entity_poly.entity_id
_entity_poly.type
_entity_poly.pdbx_seq_one_letter_code
_entity_poly.pdbx_strand_id
1 'polypeptide(L)'
;AFFLFIIPVASAQNNYTICDAYTQLEKAAPCGSKGYALDYGLPICKAFIDNEPEFNDKGKAFLDCVRPCLANFVSVNITAGITNCTEIKDDAFSSHVPCYEQCNFC
;
A
#
# COMPACT_ATOMS: atom_id res chain seq x y z
N ALA A 1 12.17 4.55 -45.51
CA ALA A 1 12.52 4.82 -44.11
C ALA A 1 11.30 4.50 -43.24
N PHE A 2 11.29 3.33 -42.60
CA PHE A 2 10.23 2.96 -41.66
C PHE A 2 10.63 3.53 -40.29
N PHE A 3 10.05 4.66 -39.89
CA PHE A 3 10.19 5.16 -38.52
C PHE A 3 9.30 4.29 -37.62
N LEU A 4 9.91 3.28 -37.00
CA LEU A 4 9.32 2.57 -35.87
C LEU A 4 9.20 3.58 -34.72
N PHE A 5 8.00 4.13 -34.54
CA PHE A 5 7.65 4.85 -33.31
C PHE A 5 7.69 3.84 -32.17
N ILE A 6 8.76 3.89 -31.38
CA ILE A 6 8.83 3.21 -30.08
C ILE A 6 7.78 3.92 -29.21
N ILE A 7 6.62 3.27 -29.03
CA ILE A 7 5.63 3.71 -28.06
C ILE A 7 6.32 3.60 -26.69
N PRO A 8 6.44 4.69 -25.91
CA PRO A 8 6.89 4.55 -24.54
C PRO A 8 5.82 3.72 -23.82
N VAL A 9 6.17 2.49 -23.46
CA VAL A 9 5.37 1.71 -22.52
C VAL A 9 5.28 2.56 -21.28
N ALA A 10 4.08 3.05 -20.96
CA ALA A 10 3.84 3.79 -19.74
C ALA A 10 4.29 2.90 -18.58
N SER A 11 5.43 3.24 -17.99
CA SER A 11 5.87 2.60 -16.75
C SER A 11 4.80 2.89 -15.71
N ALA A 12 4.25 1.85 -15.08
CA ALA A 12 3.50 2.00 -13.84
C ALA A 12 4.33 2.89 -12.92
N GLN A 13 3.74 3.98 -12.47
CA GLN A 13 4.47 5.01 -11.76
C GLN A 13 4.76 4.44 -10.37
N ASN A 14 6.00 3.98 -10.15
CA ASN A 14 6.49 3.45 -8.86
C ASN A 14 6.32 4.50 -7.76
N ASN A 15 5.12 4.58 -7.20
CA ASN A 15 4.76 5.67 -6.32
C ASN A 15 5.03 5.28 -4.86
N TYR A 16 6.30 5.32 -4.46
CA TYR A 16 6.70 5.05 -3.08
C TYR A 16 6.06 6.00 -2.05
N THR A 17 5.57 7.18 -2.47
CA THR A 17 4.92 8.12 -1.55
C THR A 17 3.67 7.52 -0.89
N ILE A 18 3.06 6.51 -1.52
CA ILE A 18 1.93 5.79 -0.93
C ILE A 18 2.32 5.06 0.35
N CYS A 19 3.57 4.57 0.42
CA CYS A 19 4.09 3.89 1.59
C CYS A 19 4.46 4.86 2.73
N ASP A 20 4.50 6.17 2.47
CA ASP A 20 4.75 7.16 3.52
C ASP A 20 3.65 7.14 4.58
N ALA A 21 2.43 6.71 4.23
CA ALA A 21 1.32 6.51 5.17
C ALA A 21 1.74 5.71 6.42
N TYR A 22 2.53 4.65 6.25
CA TYR A 22 3.01 3.84 7.36
C TYR A 22 4.06 4.57 8.21
N THR A 23 4.95 5.33 7.58
CA THR A 23 5.92 6.16 8.31
C THR A 23 5.20 7.28 9.09
N GLN A 24 4.13 7.84 8.54
CA GLN A 24 3.33 8.86 9.23
C GLN A 24 2.50 8.26 10.37
N LEU A 25 1.92 7.07 10.18
CA LEU A 25 1.27 6.33 11.27
C LEU A 25 2.22 6.13 12.44
N GLU A 26 3.44 5.65 12.19
CA GLU A 26 4.44 5.46 13.26
C GLU A 26 4.83 6.78 13.94
N LYS A 27 4.91 7.88 13.20
CA LYS A 27 5.18 9.21 13.79
C LYS A 27 4.04 9.70 14.68
N ALA A 28 2.80 9.43 14.29
CA ALA A 28 1.61 9.87 15.01
C ALA A 28 1.30 8.99 16.24
N ALA A 29 1.49 7.68 16.12
CA ALA A 29 1.28 6.69 17.17
C ALA A 29 2.43 5.67 17.18
N PRO A 30 3.56 5.99 17.86
CA PRO A 30 4.75 5.14 17.82
C PRO A 30 4.53 3.78 18.47
N CYS A 31 4.67 2.72 17.67
CA CYS A 31 4.58 1.33 18.11
C CYS A 31 5.92 0.60 18.04
N GLY A 32 6.96 1.28 17.56
CA GLY A 32 8.33 0.81 17.49
C GLY A 32 8.57 -0.13 16.32
N SER A 33 9.80 -0.65 16.25
CA SER A 33 10.26 -1.52 15.16
C SER A 33 9.47 -2.82 14.98
N LYS A 34 8.68 -3.22 15.97
CA LYS A 34 7.78 -4.38 15.96
C LYS A 34 6.30 -4.02 15.85
N GLY A 35 6.00 -2.74 15.69
CA GLY A 35 4.67 -2.24 15.40
C GLY A 35 4.25 -2.52 13.96
N TYR A 36 2.94 -2.52 13.73
CA TYR A 36 2.34 -2.83 12.43
C TYR A 36 2.93 -1.99 11.28
N ALA A 37 3.08 -0.68 11.50
CA ALA A 37 3.58 0.24 10.48
C ALA A 37 4.97 -0.15 9.96
N LEU A 38 5.93 -0.39 10.85
CA LEU A 38 7.33 -0.61 10.49
C LEU A 38 7.68 -2.08 10.22
N ASP A 39 7.06 -3.04 10.92
CA ASP A 39 7.39 -4.47 10.79
C ASP A 39 6.54 -5.15 9.68
N TYR A 40 5.38 -4.59 9.31
CA TYR A 40 4.46 -5.20 8.35
C TYR A 40 4.10 -4.29 7.16
N GLY A 41 3.43 -3.16 7.43
CA GLY A 41 2.83 -2.33 6.39
C GLY A 41 3.84 -1.70 5.44
N LEU A 42 4.85 -1.01 5.96
CA LEU A 42 5.89 -0.36 5.16
C LEU A 42 6.74 -1.34 4.32
N PRO A 43 7.28 -2.44 4.89
CA PRO A 43 8.05 -3.40 4.10
C PRO A 43 7.25 -4.03 2.96
N ILE A 44 6.01 -4.45 3.23
CA ILE A 44 5.17 -5.11 2.23
C ILE A 44 4.73 -4.11 1.14
N CYS A 45 4.38 -2.88 1.51
CA CYS A 45 4.05 -1.83 0.55
C CYS A 45 5.18 -1.60 -0.45
N LYS A 46 6.42 -1.51 0.04
CA LYS A 46 7.61 -1.37 -0.81
C LYS A 46 7.85 -2.59 -1.67
N ALA A 47 7.74 -3.79 -1.09
CA ALA A 47 7.90 -5.03 -1.85
C ALA A 47 6.90 -5.14 -3.01
N PHE A 48 5.65 -4.68 -2.85
CA PHE A 48 4.70 -4.66 -3.95
C PHE A 48 5.05 -3.67 -5.06
N ILE A 49 5.67 -2.54 -4.74
CA ILE A 49 6.20 -1.60 -5.75
C ILE A 49 7.41 -2.22 -6.46
N ASP A 50 8.37 -2.73 -5.68
CA ASP A 50 9.63 -3.26 -6.20
C ASP A 50 9.41 -4.44 -7.17
N ASN A 51 8.42 -5.27 -6.87
CA ASN A 51 8.11 -6.49 -7.61
C ASN A 51 6.89 -6.34 -8.53
N GLU A 52 6.31 -5.14 -8.68
CA GLU A 52 5.17 -4.88 -9.57
C GLU A 52 5.37 -5.43 -11.00
N PRO A 53 6.57 -5.35 -11.63
CA PRO A 53 6.81 -5.92 -12.95
C PRO A 53 6.59 -7.43 -13.04
N GLU A 54 6.70 -8.16 -11.93
CA GLU A 54 6.54 -9.63 -11.87
C GLU A 54 5.06 -10.06 -11.93
N PHE A 55 4.14 -9.14 -11.68
CA PHE A 55 2.71 -9.42 -11.72
C PHE A 55 2.17 -9.41 -13.16
N ASN A 56 1.18 -10.26 -13.43
CA ASN A 56 0.37 -10.16 -14.64
C ASN A 56 -0.55 -8.92 -14.60
N ASP A 57 -1.24 -8.63 -15.70
CA ASP A 57 -2.08 -7.44 -15.81
C ASP A 57 -3.18 -7.37 -14.73
N LYS A 58 -3.75 -8.52 -14.34
CA LYS A 58 -4.74 -8.59 -13.25
C LYS A 58 -4.11 -8.26 -11.90
N GLY A 59 -2.91 -8.77 -11.63
CA GLY A 59 -2.17 -8.50 -10.41
C GLY A 59 -1.76 -7.03 -10.32
N LYS A 60 -1.29 -6.43 -11.41
CA LYS A 60 -0.99 -4.99 -11.48
C LYS A 60 -2.23 -4.14 -11.20
N ALA A 61 -3.35 -4.45 -11.86
CA ALA A 61 -4.62 -3.75 -11.61
C ALA A 61 -5.08 -3.88 -10.13
N PHE A 62 -4.88 -5.05 -9.52
CA PHE A 62 -5.14 -5.23 -8.09
C PHE A 62 -4.21 -4.35 -7.23
N LEU A 63 -2.90 -4.34 -7.50
CA LEU A 63 -1.93 -3.54 -6.75
C LEU A 63 -2.19 -2.03 -6.89
N ASP A 64 -2.58 -1.56 -8.07
CA ASP A 64 -2.96 -0.18 -8.34
C ASP A 64 -4.20 0.25 -7.55
N CYS A 65 -5.11 -0.67 -7.26
CA CYS A 65 -6.31 -0.39 -6.47
C CYS A 65 -6.07 -0.56 -4.96
N VAL A 66 -5.42 -1.64 -4.53
CA VAL A 66 -5.38 -2.04 -3.12
C VAL A 66 -4.39 -1.23 -2.29
N ARG A 67 -3.24 -0.86 -2.86
CA ARG A 67 -2.21 -0.08 -2.14
C ARG A 67 -2.77 1.28 -1.69
N PRO A 68 -3.43 2.09 -2.55
CA PRO A 68 -4.08 3.32 -2.11
C PRO A 68 -5.15 3.10 -1.06
N CYS A 69 -5.98 2.06 -1.20
CA CYS A 69 -7.04 1.78 -0.24
C CYS A 69 -6.48 1.53 1.17
N LEU A 70 -5.48 0.66 1.29
CA LEU A 70 -4.84 0.34 2.56
C LEU A 70 -4.09 1.54 3.16
N ALA A 71 -3.30 2.26 2.35
CA ALA A 71 -2.56 3.43 2.80
C ALA A 71 -3.49 4.56 3.26
N ASN A 72 -4.61 4.76 2.57
CA ASN A 72 -5.62 5.73 2.95
C ASN A 72 -6.31 5.34 4.27
N PHE A 73 -6.68 4.07 4.46
CA PHE A 73 -7.27 3.61 5.72
C PHE A 73 -6.34 3.91 6.91
N VAL A 74 -5.05 3.59 6.78
CA VAL A 74 -4.05 3.90 7.81
C VAL A 74 -3.95 5.40 8.09
N SER A 75 -3.97 6.22 7.04
CA SER A 75 -3.82 7.67 7.16
C SER A 75 -5.05 8.38 7.71
N VAL A 76 -6.26 7.92 7.36
CA VAL A 76 -7.52 8.61 7.70
C VAL A 76 -8.17 8.02 8.94
N ASN A 77 -8.24 6.69 9.05
CA ASN A 77 -9.03 6.03 10.08
C ASN A 77 -8.23 5.80 11.36
N ILE A 78 -6.95 5.45 11.23
CA ILE A 78 -6.13 5.08 12.39
C ILE A 78 -5.43 6.33 12.98
N THR A 79 -4.74 7.08 12.12
CA THR A 79 -3.93 8.25 12.53
C THR A 79 -4.78 9.35 13.20
N ALA A 80 -6.11 9.35 13.00
CA ALA A 80 -7.01 10.37 13.53
C ALA A 80 -7.46 10.16 14.99
N GLY A 81 -7.10 9.06 15.66
CA GLY A 81 -7.57 8.87 17.04
C GLY A 81 -7.09 7.64 17.81
N ILE A 82 -6.38 6.70 17.16
CA ILE A 82 -5.95 5.46 17.82
C ILE A 82 -4.49 5.58 18.23
N THR A 83 -4.20 5.33 19.51
CA THR A 83 -2.83 5.35 20.06
C THR A 83 -2.39 4.00 20.62
N ASN A 84 -3.29 3.01 20.69
CA ASN A 84 -2.99 1.67 21.17
C ASN A 84 -2.46 0.80 20.03
N CYS A 85 -1.27 0.23 20.19
CA CYS A 85 -0.61 -0.56 19.14
C CYS A 85 -1.32 -1.86 18.76
N THR A 86 -2.03 -2.49 19.69
CA THR A 86 -2.85 -3.67 19.38
C THR A 86 -4.04 -3.28 18.53
N GLU A 87 -4.74 -2.21 18.90
CA GLU A 87 -5.89 -1.69 18.16
C GLU A 87 -5.49 -1.20 16.76
N ILE A 88 -4.39 -0.46 16.63
CA ILE A 88 -3.81 -0.05 15.34
C ILE A 88 -3.58 -1.26 14.43
N LYS A 89 -2.98 -2.32 14.97
CA LYS A 89 -2.68 -3.54 14.23
C LYS A 89 -3.97 -4.25 13.80
N ASP A 90 -4.91 -4.42 14.72
CA ASP A 90 -6.16 -5.15 14.47
C ASP A 90 -7.02 -4.40 13.44
N ASP A 91 -7.15 -3.08 13.56
CA ASP A 91 -7.87 -2.24 12.61
C ASP A 91 -7.22 -2.26 11.23
N ALA A 92 -5.89 -2.13 11.15
CA ALA A 92 -5.18 -2.16 9.88
C ALA A 92 -5.28 -3.54 9.18
N PHE A 93 -5.32 -4.64 9.93
CA PHE A 93 -5.62 -5.96 9.35
C PHE A 93 -7.08 -6.07 8.91
N SER A 94 -8.03 -5.54 9.69
CA SER A 94 -9.44 -5.58 9.34
C SER A 94 -9.76 -4.83 8.04
N SER A 95 -8.94 -3.82 7.67
CA SER A 95 -9.09 -3.08 6.43
C SER A 95 -8.76 -3.88 5.16
N HIS A 96 -8.13 -5.06 5.29
CA HIS A 96 -7.70 -5.85 4.12
C HIS A 96 -8.89 -6.39 3.34
N VAL A 97 -9.84 -7.04 4.01
CA VAL A 97 -11.04 -7.63 3.38
C VAL A 97 -11.82 -6.59 2.55
N PRO A 98 -12.27 -5.45 3.11
CA PRO A 98 -13.03 -4.47 2.33
C PRO A 98 -12.21 -3.86 1.20
N CYS A 99 -10.90 -3.63 1.39
CA CYS A 99 -10.04 -3.15 0.29
C CYS A 99 -9.87 -4.20 -0.81
N TYR A 100 -9.81 -5.48 -0.47
CA TYR A 100 -9.70 -6.56 -1.45
C TYR A 100 -10.98 -6.66 -2.26
N GLU A 101 -12.14 -6.71 -1.58
CA GLU A 101 -13.46 -6.74 -2.22
C GLU A 101 -13.67 -5.54 -3.16
N GLN A 102 -13.32 -4.32 -2.70
CA GLN A 102 -13.37 -3.11 -3.53
C GLN A 102 -12.50 -3.22 -4.80
N CYS A 103 -11.39 -3.95 -4.70
CA CYS A 103 -10.45 -4.17 -5.80
C CYS A 103 -10.74 -5.44 -6.59
N ASN A 104 -11.96 -6.00 -6.46
CA ASN A 104 -12.41 -7.22 -7.13
C ASN A 104 -11.46 -8.42 -6.90
N PHE A 105 -10.96 -8.51 -5.68
CA PHE A 105 -10.10 -9.58 -5.21
C PHE A 105 -10.71 -10.20 -3.95
N CYS A 106 -10.61 -11.53 -3.83
CA CYS A 106 -11.23 -12.37 -2.79
C CYS A 106 -12.67 -12.83 -3.09
#